data_AF-A0A844NVX4-F1
#
_entry.id   AF-A0A844NVX4-F1
#
_cell.length_a   1.000
_cell.length_b   1.000
_cell.length_c   1.000
_cell.angle_alpha   90.00
_cell.angle_beta   90.00
_cell.angle_gamma   90.00
#
_symmetry.space_group_name_H-M   'P 1'
#
loop_
_entity.id
_entity.type
_entity.pdbx_description
1 polymer ?
#
loop_
_entity_poly.entity_id
_entity_poly.type
_entity_poly.pdbx_seq_one_letter_code
_entity_poly.pdbx_strand_id
1 'polypeptide(L)' 'AISEQRLSISPQGRVRYQLKTPWRNGTTHVEWDAVDFIAKLAALVPPPRAHLTRFHGVFAPNAALRAQLTPSGRG' A
#
# COMPACT_ATOMS: atom_id res chain seq x y z
N ALA A 1 1.59 -0.11 -4.92
CA ALA A 1 0.39 -0.95 -5.16
C ALA A 1 0.79 -2.19 -5.95
N ILE A 2 0.06 -3.31 -5.78
CA ILE A 2 0.19 -4.52 -6.60
C ILE A 2 -0.50 -4.27 -7.96
N SER A 3 -0.05 -4.94 -9.03
CA SER A 3 -0.61 -4.80 -10.38
C SER A 3 -1.22 -6.12 -10.84
N GLU A 4 -2.49 -6.08 -11.24
CA GLU A 4 -3.22 -7.26 -11.72
C GLU A 4 -2.61 -7.85 -12.99
N GLN A 5 -2.03 -7.02 -13.87
CA GLN A 5 -1.39 -7.47 -15.11
C GLN A 5 -0.20 -8.42 -14.90
N ARG A 6 0.36 -8.44 -13.68
CA ARG A 6 1.50 -9.30 -13.32
C ARG A 6 1.08 -10.49 -12.43
N LEU A 7 -0.20 -10.68 -12.20
CA LEU A 7 -0.76 -11.74 -11.37
C LEU A 7 -1.31 -12.85 -12.26
N SER A 8 -0.96 -14.10 -11.95
CA SER A 8 -1.49 -15.28 -12.64
C SER A 8 -1.59 -16.47 -11.69
N ILE A 9 -2.32 -17.51 -12.10
CA ILE A 9 -2.34 -18.80 -11.42
C ILE A 9 -1.38 -19.74 -12.15
N SER A 10 -0.49 -20.39 -11.40
CA SER A 10 0.41 -21.39 -11.95
C SER A 10 -0.35 -22.67 -12.32
N PRO A 11 0.22 -23.53 -13.18
CA PRO A 11 -0.36 -24.84 -13.48
C PRO A 11 -0.59 -25.73 -12.25
N GLN A 12 0.18 -25.49 -11.18
CA GLN A 12 0.05 -26.18 -9.89
C GLN A 12 -1.02 -25.56 -8.98
N GLY A 13 -1.81 -24.60 -9.47
CA GLY A 13 -2.87 -23.93 -8.71
C GLY A 13 -2.37 -22.88 -7.71
N ARG A 14 -1.09 -22.49 -7.77
CA ARG A 14 -0.51 -21.48 -6.87
C ARG A 14 -0.65 -20.08 -7.44
N VAL A 15 -0.70 -19.08 -6.57
CA VAL A 15 -0.70 -17.68 -7.00
C VAL A 15 0.72 -17.29 -7.38
N ARG A 16 0.93 -16.88 -8.64
CA ARG A 16 2.21 -16.42 -9.18
C ARG A 16 2.16 -14.92 -9.45
N TYR A 17 3.18 -14.19 -8.98
CA TYR A 17 3.32 -12.76 -9.25
C TYR A 17 4.66 -12.45 -9.91
N GLN A 18 4.61 -11.81 -11.07
CA GLN A 18 5.80 -11.38 -11.80
C GLN A 18 6.42 -10.12 -11.19
N LEU A 19 7.71 -10.20 -10.93
CA LEU A 19 8.52 -9.09 -10.45
C LEU A 19 8.77 -8.10 -11.59
N LYS A 20 8.68 -6.81 -11.28
CA LYS A 20 9.00 -5.75 -12.24
C LYS A 20 10.48 -5.80 -12.68
N THR A 21 11.36 -6.15 -11.76
CA THR A 21 12.79 -6.30 -12.01
C THR A 21 13.22 -7.65 -11.41
N PRO A 22 13.91 -8.51 -12.18
CA PRO A 22 14.43 -9.76 -11.65
C PRO A 22 15.36 -9.52 -10.47
N TRP A 23 15.37 -10.43 -9.51
CA TRP A 23 16.35 -10.40 -8.42
C TRP A 23 17.75 -10.77 -8.90
N ARG A 24 18.77 -10.48 -8.08
CA ARG A 24 20.18 -10.76 -8.43
C ARG A 24 20.46 -12.23 -8.74
N ASN A 25 19.67 -13.14 -8.19
CA ASN A 25 19.76 -14.58 -8.43
C ASN A 25 18.97 -15.04 -9.67
N GLY A 26 18.41 -14.11 -10.47
CA GLY A 26 17.60 -14.42 -11.65
C GLY A 26 16.14 -14.73 -11.36
N THR A 27 15.67 -14.70 -10.11
CA THR A 27 14.25 -14.92 -9.80
C THR A 27 13.38 -13.82 -10.42
N THR A 28 12.40 -14.23 -11.24
CA THR A 28 11.49 -13.34 -11.99
C THR A 28 10.08 -13.32 -11.44
N HIS A 29 9.68 -14.34 -10.69
CA HIS A 29 8.33 -14.48 -10.13
C HIS A 29 8.40 -15.02 -8.70
N VAL A 30 7.39 -14.70 -7.90
CA VAL A 30 7.18 -15.28 -6.57
C VAL A 30 5.88 -16.06 -6.59
N GLU A 31 5.85 -17.19 -5.88
CA GLU A 31 4.66 -18.03 -5.76
C GLU A 31 4.23 -18.19 -4.30
N TRP A 32 2.92 -18.22 -4.08
CA TRP A 32 2.29 -18.44 -2.78
C TRP A 32 1.14 -19.44 -2.88
N ASP A 33 0.76 -20.03 -1.75
CA ASP A 33 -0.59 -20.55 -1.60
C ASP A 33 -1.60 -19.39 -1.76
N ALA A 34 -2.81 -19.69 -2.23
CA ALA A 34 -3.89 -18.71 -2.37
C ALA A 34 -4.21 -18.03 -1.03
N VAL A 35 -4.26 -18.80 0.08
CA VAL A 35 -4.60 -18.25 1.39
C VAL A 35 -3.49 -17.33 1.91
N ASP A 36 -2.23 -17.73 1.73
CA ASP A 36 -1.08 -16.91 2.13
C ASP A 36 -1.01 -15.60 1.37
N PHE A 37 -1.34 -15.63 0.07
CA PHE A 37 -1.38 -14.43 -0.75
C PHE A 37 -2.45 -13.45 -0.27
N ILE A 38 -3.66 -13.94 0.03
CA ILE A 38 -4.76 -13.13 0.56
C ILE A 38 -4.38 -12.53 1.92
N ALA A 39 -3.75 -13.32 2.81
CA ALA A 39 -3.29 -12.81 4.10
C ALA A 39 -2.29 -11.65 3.95
N LYS A 40 -1.36 -11.74 2.99
CA LYS A 40 -0.41 -10.64 2.67
C LYS A 40 -1.11 -9.40 2.13
N LEU A 41 -2.16 -9.57 1.32
CA LEU A 41 -2.99 -8.45 0.85
C LEU A 41 -3.75 -7.80 2.00
N ALA A 42 -4.36 -8.60 2.87
CA ALA A 42 -5.12 -8.13 4.02
C ALA A 42 -4.25 -7.30 4.97
N ALA A 43 -2.97 -7.68 5.15
CA ALA A 43 -2.02 -6.94 5.97
C ALA A 43 -1.71 -5.52 5.45
N LEU A 44 -1.96 -5.23 4.16
CA LEU A 44 -1.82 -3.88 3.61
C LEU A 44 -3.02 -2.99 3.91
N VAL A 45 -4.14 -3.55 4.35
CA VAL A 45 -5.35 -2.80 4.69
C VAL A 45 -5.16 -2.22 6.09
N PRO A 46 -5.16 -0.89 6.24
CA PRO A 46 -5.02 -0.27 7.56
C PRO A 46 -6.25 -0.57 8.42
N PRO A 47 -6.11 -0.60 9.76
CA PRO A 47 -7.23 -0.83 10.64
C PRO A 47 -8.33 0.24 10.44
N PRO A 48 -9.61 -0.14 10.60
CA PRO A 48 -10.70 0.78 10.40
C PRO A 48 -10.57 1.99 11.32
N ARG A 49 -10.93 3.17 10.82
CA ARG A 49 -10.90 4.46 11.54
C ARG A 49 -9.49 4.95 11.92
N ALA A 50 -8.43 4.34 11.40
CA ALA A 50 -7.11 4.93 11.48
C ALA A 50 -7.00 6.16 10.56
N HIS A 51 -6.50 7.27 11.09
CA HIS A 51 -6.24 8.46 10.27
C HIS A 51 -5.01 8.23 9.40
N LEU A 52 -5.25 7.99 8.10
CA LEU A 52 -4.20 7.64 7.12
C LEU A 52 -3.33 8.82 6.73
N THR A 53 -3.88 10.03 6.80
CA THR A 53 -3.17 11.27 6.48
C THR A 53 -2.91 12.07 7.74
N ARG A 54 -1.73 11.90 8.35
CA ARG A 54 -1.33 12.73 9.48
C ARG A 54 -0.62 13.97 8.97
N PHE A 55 -1.22 15.13 9.22
CA PHE A 55 -0.56 16.41 9.00
C PHE A 55 0.33 16.75 10.19
N HIS A 56 1.53 17.25 9.91
CA HIS A 56 2.51 17.65 10.92
C HIS A 56 2.91 19.12 10.73
N GLY A 57 3.56 19.69 11.75
CA GLY A 57 4.04 21.07 11.70
C GLY A 57 2.91 22.08 11.52
N VAL A 58 3.16 23.17 10.80
CA VAL A 58 2.22 24.29 10.67
C VAL A 58 0.93 23.93 9.93
N PHE A 59 0.93 22.84 9.15
CA PHE A 59 -0.26 22.33 8.46
C PHE A 59 -1.08 21.34 9.29
N ALA A 60 -0.69 21.01 10.53
CA ALA A 60 -1.51 20.17 11.41
C ALA A 60 -2.80 20.90 11.85
N PRO A 61 -3.94 20.21 12.02
CA PRO A 61 -5.23 20.84 12.37
C PRO A 61 -5.19 21.75 13.60
N ASN A 62 -4.38 21.38 14.60
CA ASN A 62 -4.24 22.11 15.87
C ASN A 62 -2.95 22.95 15.95
N ALA A 63 -2.26 23.21 14.84
CA ALA A 63 -1.05 24.03 14.88
C ALA A 63 -1.38 25.51 15.12
N ALA A 64 -0.69 26.14 16.08
CA ALA A 64 -0.93 27.52 16.49
C ALA A 64 -0.83 28.53 15.32
N LEU A 65 0.08 28.29 14.37
CA LEU A 65 0.30 29.16 13.21
C LEU A 65 -0.58 28.81 11.99
N ARG A 66 -1.42 27.76 12.06
CA ARG A 66 -2.25 27.31 10.92
C ARG A 66 -3.18 28.40 10.40
N ALA A 67 -3.76 29.20 11.31
CA ALA A 67 -4.69 30.27 10.96
C ALA A 67 -4.06 31.34 10.06
N GLN A 68 -2.73 31.51 10.08
CA GLN A 68 -2.02 32.48 9.25
C GLN A 68 -1.74 31.96 7.83
N LEU A 69 -1.83 30.63 7.61
CA LEU A 69 -1.51 30.00 6.33
C LEU A 69 -2.73 29.65 5.48
N THR A 70 -3.92 29.55 6.08
CA THR A 70 -5.14 29.14 5.34
C THR A 70 -5.95 30.40 5.00
N PRO A 71 -6.09 30.79 3.71
CA PRO A 71 -6.77 32.03 3.32
C PRO A 71 -8.27 32.05 3.67
N SER A 72 -8.88 30.87 3.75
CA SER A 72 -10.28 30.67 4.16
C SER A 72 -10.31 30.00 5.52
N GLY A 73 -10.84 30.71 6.52
CA GLY A 73 -11.10 30.14 7.84
C GLY A 73 -12.07 28.97 7.71
N ARG A 74 -11.56 27.76 7.99
CA ARG A 74 -12.24 26.46 7.89
C ARG A 74 -12.61 26.06 6.45
N GLY A 75 -12.00 24.96 5.99
CA GLY A 75 -12.57 24.13 4.93
C GLY A 75 -13.66 23.23 5.49
#